data_AF-A0A1S6EQZ2-F1
#
_entry.id   AF-A0A1S6EQZ2-F1
#
_cell.length_a   1.000
_cell.length_b   1.000
_cell.length_c   1.000
_cell.angle_alpha   90.00
_cell.angle_beta   90.00
_cell.angle_gamma   90.00
#
_symmetry.space_group_name_H-M   'P 1'
#
loop_
_entity.id
_entity.type
_entity.pdbx_description
1 polymer ?
#
loop_
_entity_poly.entity_id
_entity_poly.type
_entity_poly.pdbx_seq_one_letter_code
_entity_poly.pdbx_strand_id
1 'polypeptide(L)'
;MDDLLAQLGNLLQGLLALADSGFDGVNQVMGLIIAAIFAFFLMAGWRGLWSAAFGAMVVHTLVVAVLPMLNGGAFALPDLTDLGFWISRLALFLGYAIVIAVFFFVRTLLTGGFGRRRAHVH
;
A
#
# COMPACT_ATOMS: atom_id res chain seq x y z
N MET A 1 -10.46 34.14 -8.59
CA MET A 1 -9.82 32.95 -9.19
C MET A 1 -8.61 32.53 -8.37
N ASP A 2 -7.91 33.47 -7.75
CA ASP A 2 -6.74 33.21 -6.88
C ASP A 2 -7.08 32.37 -5.63
N ASP A 3 -8.24 32.56 -5.02
CA ASP A 3 -8.70 31.72 -3.89
C ASP A 3 -8.90 30.24 -4.26
N LEU A 4 -9.36 29.95 -5.49
CA LEU A 4 -9.52 28.57 -5.96
C LEU A 4 -8.16 27.91 -6.18
N LEU A 5 -7.20 28.65 -6.73
CA LEU A 5 -5.82 28.16 -6.91
C LEU A 5 -5.12 27.94 -5.56
N ALA A 6 -5.35 28.81 -4.58
CA ALA A 6 -4.84 28.65 -3.22
C ALA A 6 -5.47 27.43 -2.51
N GLN A 7 -6.78 27.21 -2.64
CA GLN A 7 -7.45 26.02 -2.10
C GLN A 7 -6.94 24.73 -2.75
N LEU A 8 -6.73 24.73 -4.07
CA LEU A 8 -6.13 23.59 -4.77
C LEU A 8 -4.68 23.35 -4.33
N GLY A 9 -3.91 24.41 -4.10
CA GLY A 9 -2.56 24.32 -3.54
C GLY A 9 -2.54 23.65 -2.16
N ASN A 10 -3.44 24.07 -1.27
CA ASN A 10 -3.56 23.47 0.06
C ASN A 10 -4.03 22.00 0.01
N LEU A 11 -4.95 21.66 -0.90
CA LEU A 11 -5.39 20.28 -1.12
C LEU A 11 -4.25 19.40 -1.66
N LEU A 12 -3.47 19.91 -2.61
CA LEU A 12 -2.30 19.21 -3.14
C LEU A 12 -1.22 19.04 -2.08
N GLN A 13 -0.95 20.06 -1.26
CA GLN A 13 0.00 19.93 -0.15
C GLN A 13 -0.45 18.90 0.88
N GLY A 14 -1.74 18.89 1.24
CA GLY A 14 -2.31 17.86 2.11
C GLY A 14 -2.20 16.45 1.51
N LEU A 15 -2.49 16.31 0.20
CA LEU A 15 -2.34 15.05 -0.52
C LEU A 15 -0.88 14.59 -0.59
N LEU A 16 0.06 15.50 -0.82
CA LEU A 16 1.49 15.22 -0.88
C LEU A 16 2.03 14.82 0.48
N ALA A 17 1.62 15.49 1.56
CA ALA A 17 1.97 15.10 2.93
C ALA A 17 1.40 13.72 3.29
N LEU A 18 0.17 13.42 2.85
CA LEU A 18 -0.43 12.10 3.03
C LEU A 18 0.35 11.04 2.23
N ALA A 19 0.72 11.33 0.98
CA ALA A 19 1.50 10.43 0.16
C ALA A 19 2.90 10.18 0.76
N ASP A 20 3.58 11.22 1.25
CA ASP A 20 4.88 11.14 1.90
C ASP A 20 4.82 10.26 3.16
N SER A 21 3.81 10.47 4.01
CA SER A 21 3.58 9.64 5.20
C SER A 21 3.29 8.16 4.87
N GLY A 22 2.57 7.90 3.76
CA GLY A 22 2.30 6.56 3.28
C GLY A 22 3.54 5.88 2.70
N PHE A 23 4.39 6.64 2.01
CA PHE A 23 5.65 6.16 1.45
C PHE A 23 6.68 5.87 2.53
N ASP A 24 6.80 6.70 3.57
CA ASP A 24 7.74 6.44 4.68
C ASP A 24 7.48 5.09 5.35
N GLY A 25 6.19 4.75 5.55
CA GLY A 25 5.79 3.44 6.07
C GLY A 25 6.13 2.25 5.14
N VAL A 26 6.16 2.46 3.82
CA VAL A 26 6.54 1.43 2.85
C VAL A 26 8.05 1.38 2.60
N ASN A 27 8.75 2.51 2.77
CA ASN A 27 10.19 2.70 2.55
C ASN A 27 11.07 2.01 3.60
N GLN A 28 10.47 1.48 4.67
CA GLN A 28 11.17 0.55 5.55
C GLN A 28 11.36 -0.81 4.83
N VAL A 29 12.52 -1.46 5.01
CA VAL A 29 12.85 -2.76 4.38
C VAL A 29 11.74 -3.80 4.53
N MET A 30 11.07 -3.81 5.69
CA MET A 30 9.91 -4.64 5.98
C MET A 30 8.73 -4.38 5.03
N GLY A 31 8.46 -3.10 4.71
CA GLY A 31 7.38 -2.71 3.82
C GLY A 31 7.60 -3.15 2.38
N LEU A 32 8.82 -3.03 1.87
CA LEU A 32 9.20 -3.52 0.54
C LEU A 32 9.09 -5.05 0.43
N ILE A 33 9.49 -5.79 1.47
CA ILE A 33 9.37 -7.26 1.49
C ILE A 33 7.90 -7.68 1.41
N ILE A 34 7.01 -7.06 2.21
CA ILE A 34 5.57 -7.35 2.19
C ILE A 34 4.99 -7.03 0.82
N ALA A 35 5.31 -5.86 0.25
CA ALA A 35 4.82 -5.46 -1.07
C ALA A 35 5.29 -6.44 -2.17
N ALA A 36 6.54 -6.87 -2.14
CA ALA A 36 7.07 -7.86 -3.07
C ALA A 36 6.36 -9.21 -2.92
N ILE A 37 6.17 -9.72 -1.71
CA ILE A 37 5.47 -10.99 -1.48
C ILE A 37 4.05 -10.94 -2.08
N PHE A 38 3.30 -9.88 -1.80
CA PHE A 38 1.94 -9.74 -2.32
C PHE A 38 1.90 -9.56 -3.84
N ALA A 39 2.79 -8.74 -4.42
CA ALA A 39 2.85 -8.50 -5.86
C ALA A 39 3.28 -9.75 -6.67
N PHE A 40 4.18 -10.57 -6.13
CA PHE A 40 4.73 -11.73 -6.83
C PHE A 40 3.96 -13.03 -6.58
N PHE A 41 3.50 -13.29 -5.35
CA PHE A 41 2.89 -14.57 -4.97
C PHE A 41 1.36 -14.56 -4.92
N LEU A 42 0.72 -13.45 -4.55
CA LEU A 42 -0.74 -13.41 -4.37
C LEU A 42 -1.51 -12.83 -5.56
N MET A 43 -0.87 -12.07 -6.46
CA MET A 43 -1.56 -11.52 -7.63
C MET A 43 -1.40 -12.38 -8.88
N ALA A 44 -2.51 -12.99 -9.31
CA ALA A 44 -2.67 -13.61 -10.63
C ALA A 44 -3.14 -12.61 -11.71
N GLY A 45 -3.60 -11.41 -11.33
CA GLY A 45 -4.04 -10.38 -12.28
C GLY A 45 -4.35 -9.03 -11.62
N TRP A 46 -4.46 -7.98 -12.44
CA TRP A 46 -4.65 -6.57 -12.04
C TRP A 46 -5.87 -6.32 -11.14
N ARG A 47 -6.92 -7.15 -11.22
CA ARG A 47 -8.13 -7.02 -10.38
C ARG A 47 -7.87 -7.26 -8.89
N GLY A 48 -6.78 -7.95 -8.53
CA GLY A 48 -6.42 -8.24 -7.15
C GLY A 48 -5.66 -7.12 -6.42
N LEU A 49 -5.43 -5.97 -7.07
CA LEU A 49 -4.54 -4.93 -6.53
C LEU A 49 -5.08 -4.35 -5.23
N TRP A 50 -6.36 -4.02 -5.22
CA TRP A 50 -7.04 -3.47 -4.04
C TRP A 50 -7.05 -4.47 -2.87
N SER A 51 -7.30 -5.75 -3.14
CA SER A 51 -7.22 -6.80 -2.11
C SER A 51 -5.80 -7.04 -1.61
N ALA A 52 -4.80 -6.95 -2.49
CA ALA A 52 -3.39 -7.14 -2.13
C ALA A 52 -2.87 -5.98 -1.28
N ALA A 53 -3.19 -4.73 -1.67
CA ALA A 53 -2.87 -3.55 -0.87
C ALA A 53 -3.55 -3.60 0.50
N PHE A 54 -4.79 -4.09 0.56
CA PHE A 54 -5.53 -4.23 1.82
C PHE A 54 -4.87 -5.30 2.71
N GLY A 55 -4.55 -6.46 2.15
CA GLY A 55 -3.82 -7.51 2.85
C GLY A 55 -2.47 -7.05 3.37
N ALA A 56 -1.69 -6.31 2.56
CA ALA A 56 -0.40 -5.76 2.96
C ALA A 56 -0.54 -4.75 4.12
N MET A 57 -1.52 -3.86 4.06
CA MET A 57 -1.81 -2.90 5.12
C MET A 57 -2.23 -3.59 6.43
N VAL A 58 -3.07 -4.63 6.37
CA VAL A 58 -3.46 -5.43 7.54
C VAL A 58 -2.25 -6.15 8.13
N VAL A 59 -1.46 -6.84 7.30
CA VAL A 59 -0.25 -7.56 7.75
C VAL A 59 0.75 -6.59 8.37
N HIS A 60 1.01 -5.44 7.74
CA HIS A 60 1.91 -4.42 8.30
C HIS A 60 1.42 -3.97 9.68
N THR A 61 0.12 -3.69 9.81
CA THR A 61 -0.48 -3.27 11.09
C THR A 61 -0.32 -4.34 12.17
N LEU A 62 -0.54 -5.60 11.83
CA LEU A 62 -0.34 -6.73 12.75
C LEU A 62 1.11 -6.89 13.17
N VAL A 63 2.06 -6.79 12.22
CA VAL A 63 3.50 -6.91 12.52
C VAL A 63 3.94 -5.80 13.49
N VAL A 64 3.51 -4.56 13.25
CA VAL A 64 3.80 -3.43 14.14
C VAL A 64 3.18 -3.61 15.52
N ALA A 65 1.98 -4.18 15.62
CA ALA A 65 1.33 -4.44 16.91
C ALA A 65 1.99 -5.59 17.70
N VAL A 66 2.54 -6.60 17.00
CA VAL A 66 3.16 -7.79 17.61
C VAL A 66 4.65 -7.57 17.92
N LEU A 67 5.35 -6.68 17.21
CA LEU A 67 6.77 -6.40 17.43
C LEU A 67 7.14 -6.08 18.90
N PRO A 68 6.38 -5.22 19.62
CA PRO A 68 6.65 -4.92 21.03
C PRO A 68 6.52 -6.15 21.93
N MET A 69 5.59 -7.06 21.62
CA MET A 69 5.38 -8.30 22.36
C MET A 69 6.58 -9.26 22.21
N LEU A 70 7.16 -9.32 21.01
CA LEU A 70 8.37 -10.10 20.75
C LEU A 70 9.63 -9.50 21.41
N ASN A 71 9.63 -8.19 21.65
CA ASN A 71 10.69 -7.47 22.35
C ASN A 71 10.51 -7.42 23.88
N GLY A 72 9.56 -8.19 24.44
CA GLY A 72 9.31 -8.28 25.88
C GLY A 72 8.44 -7.17 26.47
N GLY A 73 7.82 -6.34 25.62
CA GLY A 73 6.84 -5.33 26.00
C GLY A 73 5.40 -5.84 26.00
N ALA A 74 4.47 -5.00 26.45
CA ALA A 74 3.03 -5.29 26.36
C ALA A 74 2.53 -5.15 24.91
N PHE A 75 1.48 -5.90 24.58
CA PHE A 75 0.78 -5.75 23.30
C PHE A 75 0.20 -4.33 23.21
N ALA A 76 0.72 -3.54 22.27
CA ALA A 76 0.25 -2.18 22.03
C ALA A 76 -0.90 -2.23 21.02
N LEU A 77 -2.13 -2.36 21.53
CA LEU A 77 -3.32 -2.19 20.71
C LEU A 77 -3.38 -0.75 20.20
N PRO A 78 -3.37 -0.52 18.88
CA PRO A 78 -3.59 0.81 18.35
C PRO A 78 -4.97 1.31 18.75
N ASP A 79 -5.08 2.61 19.05
CA ASP A 79 -6.36 3.22 19.37
C ASP A 79 -7.24 3.26 18.11
N LEU A 80 -8.17 2.31 18.02
CA LEU A 80 -9.09 2.18 16.90
C LEU A 80 -10.16 3.28 16.89
N THR A 81 -10.26 4.06 17.96
CA THR A 81 -11.21 5.19 18.07
C THR A 81 -10.64 6.50 17.55
N ASP A 82 -9.33 6.59 17.37
CA ASP A 82 -8.66 7.78 16.85
C ASP A 82 -8.82 7.91 15.32
N LEU A 83 -9.31 9.07 14.87
CA LEU A 83 -9.41 9.39 13.46
C LEU A 83 -8.01 9.51 12.81
N GLY A 84 -7.01 9.98 13.56
CA GLY A 84 -5.62 10.08 13.09
C GLY A 84 -5.03 8.72 12.71
N PHE A 85 -5.30 7.70 13.52
CA PHE A 85 -4.97 6.31 13.20
C PHE A 85 -5.54 5.91 11.83
N TRP A 86 -6.82 6.10 11.57
CA TRP A 86 -7.45 5.71 10.30
C TRP A 86 -6.89 6.48 9.09
N ILE A 87 -6.58 7.77 9.25
CA ILE A 87 -5.96 8.59 8.19
C ILE A 87 -4.57 8.04 7.84
N SER A 88 -3.73 7.74 8.84
CA SER A 88 -2.40 7.16 8.62
C SER A 88 -2.46 5.78 7.95
N ARG A 89 -3.49 4.99 8.29
CA ARG A 89 -3.72 3.66 7.71
C ARG A 89 -4.22 3.72 6.27
N LEU A 90 -5.05 4.71 5.94
CA LEU A 90 -5.41 5.03 4.56
C LEU A 90 -4.19 5.47 3.75
N ALA A 91 -3.32 6.32 4.32
CA ALA A 91 -2.07 6.73 3.68
C ALA A 91 -1.18 5.53 3.36
N LEU A 92 -0.98 4.64 4.34
CA LEU A 92 -0.24 3.39 4.17
C LEU A 92 -0.86 2.50 3.09
N PHE A 93 -2.18 2.35 3.09
CA PHE A 93 -2.90 1.57 2.08
C PHE A 93 -2.68 2.14 0.66
N LEU A 94 -2.79 3.45 0.48
CA LEU A 94 -2.48 4.11 -0.79
C LEU A 94 -1.01 3.91 -1.19
N GLY A 95 -0.08 4.07 -0.25
CA GLY A 95 1.35 3.83 -0.48
C GLY A 95 1.61 2.40 -0.97
N TYR A 96 1.06 1.41 -0.28
CA TYR A 96 1.15 0.00 -0.68
C TYR A 96 0.50 -0.27 -2.03
N ALA A 97 -0.66 0.33 -2.32
CA ALA A 97 -1.32 0.17 -3.61
C ALA A 97 -0.42 0.66 -4.76
N ILE A 98 0.22 1.83 -4.60
CA ILE A 98 1.15 2.38 -5.58
C ILE A 98 2.39 1.47 -5.74
N VAL A 99 3.02 1.08 -4.64
CA VAL A 99 4.24 0.27 -4.68
C VAL A 99 3.97 -1.12 -5.28
N ILE A 100 2.88 -1.77 -4.88
CA ILE A 100 2.45 -3.05 -5.46
C ILE A 100 2.13 -2.88 -6.95
N ALA A 101 1.46 -1.79 -7.35
CA ALA A 101 1.20 -1.49 -8.75
C ALA A 101 2.48 -1.38 -9.56
N VAL A 102 3.50 -0.68 -9.04
CA VAL A 102 4.80 -0.52 -9.71
C VAL A 102 5.51 -1.87 -9.84
N PHE A 103 5.62 -2.64 -8.76
CA PHE A 103 6.26 -3.97 -8.82
C PHE A 103 5.53 -4.90 -9.79
N PHE A 104 4.20 -4.92 -9.76
CA PHE A 104 3.40 -5.75 -10.65
C PHE A 104 3.50 -5.28 -12.11
N PHE A 105 3.56 -3.97 -12.35
CA PHE A 105 3.77 -3.40 -13.68
C PHE A 105 5.11 -3.82 -14.26
N VAL A 106 6.20 -3.69 -13.48
CA VAL A 106 7.54 -4.15 -13.87
C VAL A 106 7.53 -5.65 -14.15
N ARG A 107 6.94 -6.47 -13.28
CA ARG A 107 6.77 -7.92 -13.51
C ARG A 107 6.02 -8.20 -14.80
N THR A 108 4.93 -7.49 -15.06
CA THR A 108 4.09 -7.68 -16.25
C THR A 108 4.85 -7.33 -17.54
N LEU A 109 5.68 -6.29 -17.50
CA LEU A 109 6.59 -5.90 -18.57
C LEU A 109 7.64 -6.98 -18.83
N LEU A 110 8.30 -7.46 -17.77
CA LEU A 110 9.35 -8.48 -17.88
C LEU A 110 8.82 -9.86 -18.30
N THR A 111 7.59 -10.20 -17.91
CA THR A 111 6.96 -11.50 -18.24
C THR A 111 6.16 -11.49 -19.55
N GLY A 112 6.12 -10.37 -20.28
CA GLY A 112 5.44 -10.26 -21.58
C GLY A 112 3.91 -10.46 -21.52
N GLY A 113 3.31 -10.23 -20.35
CA GLY A 113 1.95 -10.67 -20.00
C GLY A 113 0.80 -9.99 -20.75
N PHE A 114 1.05 -8.97 -21.58
CA PHE A 114 0.01 -8.30 -22.36
C PHE A 114 -0.60 -9.15 -23.49
N GLY A 115 -0.06 -10.35 -23.78
CA GLY A 115 -0.35 -11.07 -25.04
C GLY A 115 -0.99 -12.46 -24.99
N ARG A 116 -1.19 -13.11 -23.83
CA ARG A 116 -1.79 -14.46 -23.83
C ARG A 116 -3.31 -14.44 -23.72
N ARG A 117 -3.98 -13.95 -24.78
CA ARG A 117 -5.34 -14.41 -25.08
C ARG A 117 -5.23 -15.90 -25.37
N ARG A 118 -5.76 -16.74 -24.46
CA ARG A 118 -5.99 -18.15 -24.76
C ARG A 118 -6.95 -18.20 -25.94
N ALA A 119 -6.44 -18.53 -27.12
CA ALA A 119 -7.27 -18.95 -28.22
C ALA A 119 -7.94 -20.27 -27.78
N HIS A 120 -9.23 -20.21 -27.49
CA HIS A 120 -10.06 -21.41 -27.39
C HIS A 120 -10.11 -22.01 -28.80
N VAL A 121 -9.49 -23.18 -28.97
CA VAL A 121 -9.72 -24.03 -30.15
C VAL A 121 -10.90 -24.93 -29.82
N HIS A 122 -11.87 -24.91 -30.73
CA HIS A 122 -13.15 -25.63 -30.70
C HIS A 122 -12.99 -27.14 -30.63
#